data_AF-A0A202DBT3-F1
#
_entry.id   AF-A0A202DBT3-F1
#
_cell.length_a   1.000
_cell.length_b   1.000
_cell.length_c   1.000
_cell.angle_alpha   90.00
_cell.angle_beta   90.00
_cell.angle_gamma   90.00
#
_symmetry.space_group_name_H-M   'P 1'
#
loop_
_entity.id
_entity.type
_entity.pdbx_description
1 polymer ?
#
loop_
_entity_poly.entity_id
_entity_poly.type
_entity_poly.pdbx_seq_one_letter_code
_entity_poly.pdbx_strand_id
1 'polypeptide(L)'
;MPFKECTNCDAVWEKREDFLQDPYVLLVGYQVNYGDLNAGLFIFNHDTEACGTSLGLEAEKFTDMHEGSIFETQRVDAVDCPGYCDHKKMLDACHRQC
;
A
#
# COMPACT_ATOMS: atom_id res chain seq x y z
N MET A 1 -12.20 -16.28 8.21
CA MET A 1 -12.13 -14.88 8.70
C MET A 1 -12.21 -14.00 7.47
N PRO A 2 -12.96 -12.90 7.51
CA PRO A 2 -13.04 -12.00 6.36
C PRO A 2 -11.67 -11.38 6.09
N PHE A 3 -11.44 -10.99 4.85
CA PHE A 3 -10.21 -10.32 4.44
C PHE A 3 -10.04 -8.96 5.14
N LYS A 4 -11.11 -8.16 5.19
CA LYS A 4 -11.13 -6.87 5.88
C LYS A 4 -12.54 -6.53 6.38
N GLU A 5 -12.59 -5.88 7.52
CA GLU A 5 -13.79 -5.24 8.05
C GLU A 5 -13.53 -3.74 8.19
N CYS A 6 -14.51 -2.92 7.83
CA CYS A 6 -14.44 -1.49 8.06
C CYS A 6 -14.59 -1.20 9.56
N THR A 7 -13.71 -0.38 10.12
CA THR A 7 -13.76 -0.03 11.55
C THR A 7 -14.79 1.04 11.88
N ASN A 8 -15.40 1.66 10.85
CA ASN A 8 -16.31 2.80 11.00
C ASN A 8 -17.73 2.53 10.50
N CYS A 9 -17.96 1.47 9.72
CA CYS A 9 -19.28 1.06 9.25
C CYS A 9 -19.37 -0.46 9.15
N ASP A 10 -20.56 -1.01 8.89
CA ASP A 10 -20.81 -2.46 8.87
C ASP A 10 -20.33 -3.16 7.58
N ALA A 11 -19.43 -2.53 6.81
CA ALA A 11 -18.92 -3.11 5.58
C ALA A 11 -17.89 -4.21 5.88
N VAL A 12 -18.09 -5.37 5.26
CA VAL A 12 -17.24 -6.55 5.41
C VAL A 12 -16.87 -7.05 4.01
N TRP A 13 -15.58 -7.22 3.77
CA TRP A 13 -15.04 -7.79 2.54
C TRP A 13 -14.49 -9.18 2.86
N GLU A 14 -15.18 -10.21 2.37
CA GLU A 14 -14.83 -11.61 2.63
C GLU A 14 -13.54 -11.99 1.90
N LYS A 15 -13.39 -11.56 0.66
CA LYS A 15 -12.22 -11.80 -0.17
C LYS A 15 -11.51 -10.50 -0.51
N ARG A 16 -10.21 -10.62 -0.84
CA ARG A 16 -9.40 -9.50 -1.30
C ARG A 16 -9.96 -8.89 -2.58
N GLU A 17 -10.49 -9.73 -3.48
CA GLU A 17 -11.09 -9.28 -4.73
C GLU A 17 -12.32 -8.41 -4.46
N ASP A 18 -13.13 -8.75 -3.46
CA ASP A 18 -14.30 -7.95 -3.05
C ASP A 18 -13.85 -6.56 -2.57
N PHE A 19 -12.76 -6.48 -1.81
CA PHE A 19 -12.18 -5.22 -1.34
C PHE A 19 -11.61 -4.37 -2.49
N LEU A 20 -10.92 -4.99 -3.45
CA LEU A 20 -10.29 -4.29 -4.57
C LEU A 20 -11.27 -3.88 -5.67
N GLN A 21 -12.43 -4.53 -5.75
CA GLN A 21 -13.49 -4.19 -6.71
C GLN A 21 -14.50 -3.18 -6.17
N ASP A 22 -14.46 -2.87 -4.87
CA ASP A 22 -15.35 -1.90 -4.25
C ASP A 22 -15.05 -0.48 -4.78
N PRO A 23 -15.98 0.18 -5.49
CA PRO A 23 -15.75 1.49 -6.09
C PRO A 23 -15.58 2.60 -5.05
N TYR A 24 -15.95 2.36 -3.79
CA TYR A 24 -15.82 3.31 -2.69
C TYR A 24 -14.52 3.11 -1.90
N VAL A 25 -13.72 2.08 -2.24
CA VAL A 25 -12.40 1.85 -1.67
C VAL A 25 -11.34 2.39 -2.61
N LEU A 26 -10.64 3.44 -2.18
CA LEU A 26 -9.64 4.15 -2.99
C LEU A 26 -8.27 4.07 -2.34
N LEU A 27 -7.26 3.60 -3.07
CA LEU A 27 -5.87 3.68 -2.61
C LEU A 27 -5.42 5.15 -2.60
N VAL A 28 -5.10 5.68 -1.43
CA VAL A 28 -4.72 7.09 -1.25
C VAL A 28 -3.28 7.28 -0.80
N GLY A 29 -2.60 6.20 -0.39
CA GLY A 29 -1.20 6.29 -0.02
C GLY A 29 -0.54 4.96 0.28
N TYR A 30 0.77 5.03 0.47
CA TYR A 30 1.61 3.96 0.96
C TYR A 30 2.51 4.52 2.05
N GLN A 31 2.52 3.87 3.20
CA GLN A 31 3.43 4.15 4.29
C GLN A 31 4.52 3.09 4.30
N VAL A 32 5.69 3.48 3.83
CA VAL A 32 6.88 2.63 3.84
C VAL A 32 7.35 2.37 5.27
N ASN A 33 7.80 1.15 5.52
CA ASN A 33 8.58 0.81 6.71
C ASN A 33 10.03 0.59 6.29
N TYR A 34 10.89 1.57 6.56
CA TYR A 34 12.30 1.53 6.17
C TYR A 34 13.12 0.46 6.93
N GLY A 35 12.63 -0.04 8.07
CA GLY A 35 13.29 -1.10 8.83
C GLY A 35 12.96 -2.51 8.31
N ASP A 36 11.77 -2.68 7.75
CA ASP A 36 11.30 -3.92 7.14
C ASP A 36 10.42 -3.58 5.93
N LEU A 37 10.98 -3.77 4.74
CA LEU A 37 10.35 -3.38 3.47
C LEU A 37 9.05 -4.14 3.18
N ASN A 38 8.82 -5.30 3.82
CA ASN A 38 7.57 -6.04 3.70
C ASN A 38 6.48 -5.52 4.64
N ALA A 39 6.87 -4.84 5.73
CA ALA A 39 5.98 -4.33 6.76
C ALA A 39 5.40 -2.93 6.45
N GLY A 40 5.40 -2.52 5.18
CA GLY A 40 4.72 -1.30 4.74
C GLY A 40 3.20 -1.43 4.82
N LEU A 41 2.51 -0.29 4.80
CA LEU A 41 1.04 -0.24 4.81
C LEU A 41 0.52 0.47 3.56
N PHE A 42 -0.39 -0.16 2.84
CA PHE A 42 -1.27 0.54 1.92
C PHE A 42 -2.39 1.22 2.70
N ILE A 43 -2.65 2.48 2.36
CA ILE A 43 -3.68 3.30 2.98
C ILE A 43 -4.80 3.49 1.96
N PHE A 44 -5.97 2.97 2.28
CA PHE A 44 -7.17 3.11 1.48
C PHE A 44 -8.17 4.03 2.20
N ASN A 45 -8.88 4.86 1.47
CA ASN A 45 -10.10 5.48 1.99
C ASN A 45 -11.29 4.61 1.62
N HIS A 46 -12.21 4.43 2.57
CA HIS A 46 -13.55 3.92 2.29
C HIS A 46 -14.52 5.09 2.38
N ASP A 47 -14.91 5.61 1.21
CA ASP A 47 -15.62 6.87 1.04
C ASP A 47 -17.01 6.63 0.42
N THR A 48 -18.00 6.44 1.30
CA THR A 48 -19.42 6.33 0.96
C THR A 48 -20.17 7.48 1.65
N GLU A 49 -21.45 7.68 1.32
CA GLU A 49 -22.27 8.67 2.02
C GLU A 49 -22.34 8.45 3.55
N ALA A 50 -22.13 7.21 4.01
CA ALA A 50 -22.19 6.84 5.42
C ALA A 50 -20.81 6.59 6.07
N CYS A 51 -19.71 6.64 5.31
CA CYS A 51 -18.37 6.29 5.81
C CYS A 51 -17.29 7.13 5.11
N GLY A 52 -16.33 7.66 5.85
CA GLY A 52 -15.18 8.40 5.29
C GLY A 52 -13.88 8.03 5.99
N THR A 53 -13.75 6.76 6.39
CA THR A 53 -12.60 6.30 7.18
C THR A 53 -11.41 5.94 6.30
N SER A 54 -10.23 5.87 6.92
CA SER A 54 -9.03 5.30 6.29
C SER A 54 -8.74 3.91 6.85
N LEU A 55 -8.40 2.99 5.96
CA LEU A 55 -8.10 1.60 6.23
C LEU A 55 -6.63 1.33 5.86
N GLY A 56 -5.83 0.95 6.86
CA GLY A 56 -4.50 0.41 6.64
C GLY A 56 -4.56 -1.09 6.38
N LEU A 57 -3.82 -1.56 5.37
CA LEU A 57 -3.55 -2.97 5.13
C LEU A 57 -2.06 -3.18 4.89
N GLU A 58 -1.54 -4.29 5.40
CA GLU A 58 -0.16 -4.71 5.22
C GLU A 58 0.14 -4.96 3.74
N ALA A 59 1.22 -4.37 3.23
CA ALA A 59 1.60 -4.47 1.83
C ALA A 59 1.92 -5.92 1.41
N GLU A 60 2.43 -6.73 2.35
CA GLU A 60 2.70 -8.16 2.15
C GLU A 60 1.47 -8.94 1.62
N LYS A 61 0.25 -8.50 1.95
CA LYS A 61 -1.01 -9.12 1.52
C LYS A 61 -1.29 -8.99 0.02
N PHE A 62 -0.45 -8.25 -0.70
CA PHE A 62 -0.56 -8.01 -2.13
C PHE A 62 0.71 -8.40 -2.90
N THR A 63 1.67 -9.05 -2.25
CA THR A 63 2.96 -9.41 -2.87
C THR A 63 2.82 -10.36 -4.06
N ASP A 64 1.83 -11.24 -4.03
CA ASP A 64 1.49 -12.15 -5.15
C ASP A 64 0.96 -11.42 -6.39
N MET A 65 0.56 -10.15 -6.26
CA MET A 65 0.15 -9.29 -7.39
C MET A 65 1.33 -8.53 -8.01
N HIS A 66 2.54 -8.64 -7.44
CA HIS A 66 3.73 -7.97 -7.93
C HIS A 66 4.58 -8.93 -8.78
N GLU A 67 4.73 -8.63 -10.08
CA GLU A 67 5.57 -9.40 -11.00
C GLU A 67 7.06 -8.97 -10.99
N GLY A 68 7.43 -7.99 -10.18
CA GLY A 68 8.77 -7.42 -10.12
C GLY A 68 9.66 -8.01 -9.01
N SER A 69 10.93 -7.57 -8.99
CA SER A 69 11.87 -7.95 -7.94
C SER A 69 11.57 -7.19 -6.65
N ILE A 70 11.39 -7.92 -5.55
CA ILE A 70 11.42 -7.35 -4.19
C ILE A 70 12.89 -7.24 -3.78
N PHE A 71 13.36 -6.02 -3.51
CA PHE A 71 14.73 -5.79 -3.05
C PHE A 71 14.75 -5.80 -1.52
N GLU A 72 15.71 -6.51 -0.93
CA GLU A 72 15.85 -6.61 0.54
C GLU A 72 16.66 -5.45 1.14
N THR A 73 17.24 -4.59 0.30
CA THR A 73 18.18 -3.54 0.71
C THR A 73 17.67 -2.17 0.32
N GLN A 74 17.43 -1.29 1.29
CA GLN A 74 17.19 0.12 1.00
C GLN A 74 18.49 0.88 0.72
N ARG A 75 18.40 1.95 -0.07
CA ARG A 75 19.51 2.89 -0.31
C ARG A 75 19.15 4.33 0.05
N VAL A 76 18.11 4.54 0.86
CA VAL A 76 17.76 5.85 1.41
C VAL A 76 18.98 6.42 2.13
N ASP A 77 19.26 7.71 1.93
CA ASP A 77 20.44 8.43 2.46
C ASP A 77 21.83 7.96 1.96
N ALA A 78 21.91 6.96 1.08
CA ALA A 78 23.17 6.63 0.43
C ALA A 78 23.64 7.79 -0.47
N VAL A 79 24.97 7.97 -0.57
CA VAL A 79 25.58 9.04 -1.40
C VAL A 79 25.13 8.97 -2.87
N ASP A 80 24.79 7.78 -3.36
CA ASP A 80 24.35 7.56 -4.74
C ASP A 80 22.82 7.39 -4.90
N CYS A 81 22.04 7.72 -3.86
CA CYS A 81 20.59 7.63 -3.87
C CYS A 81 19.97 8.78 -4.70
N PRO A 82 19.17 8.47 -5.73
CA PRO A 82 18.53 9.50 -6.55
C PRO A 82 17.25 10.07 -5.91
N GLY A 83 16.78 9.50 -4.79
CA GLY A 83 15.62 9.99 -4.04
C GLY A 83 14.27 9.76 -4.69
N TYR A 84 14.14 8.86 -5.67
CA TYR A 84 12.89 8.69 -6.44
C TYR A 84 11.68 8.38 -5.56
N CYS A 85 11.83 7.48 -4.57
CA CYS A 85 10.75 7.04 -3.70
C CYS A 85 10.18 8.12 -2.75
N ASP A 86 10.93 9.20 -2.49
CA ASP A 86 10.47 10.32 -1.64
C ASP A 86 9.74 11.41 -2.47
N HIS A 87 9.90 11.40 -3.79
CA HIS A 87 9.28 12.37 -4.68
C HIS A 87 7.91 11.91 -5.18
N LYS A 88 6.83 12.46 -4.61
CA LYS A 88 5.43 12.10 -4.94
C LYS A 88 5.04 12.12 -6.43
N LYS A 89 5.76 12.89 -7.26
CA LYS A 89 5.50 13.00 -8.70
C LYS A 89 6.39 12.07 -9.54
N MET A 90 7.39 11.43 -8.92
CA MET A 90 8.30 10.49 -9.57
C MET A 90 7.69 9.10 -9.47
N LEU A 91 6.93 8.72 -10.50
CA LEU A 91 6.24 7.44 -10.57
C LEU A 91 7.08 6.37 -11.29
N ASP A 92 8.23 6.75 -11.84
CA ASP A 92 9.17 5.83 -12.48
C ASP A 92 9.86 4.94 -11.45
N ALA A 93 10.12 3.69 -11.84
CA ALA A 93 10.92 2.79 -11.03
C ALA A 93 12.32 3.39 -10.77
N CYS A 94 12.83 3.23 -9.56
CA CYS A 94 14.19 3.62 -9.24
C CYS A 94 15.16 2.80 -10.11
N HIS A 95 16.13 3.47 -10.74
CA HIS A 95 17.16 2.78 -11.53
C HIS A 95 18.22 2.08 -10.66
N ARG A 96 18.14 2.24 -9.34
CA ARG A 96 18.93 1.48 -8.37
C ARG A 96 18.12 0.28 -7.89
N GLN A 97 18.81 -0.83 -7.63
CA GLN A 97 18.22 -1.99 -6.96
C GLN A 97 18.10 -1.66 -5.47
N CYS A 98 16.97 -1.11 -5.06
CA CYS A 98 16.71 -0.63 -3.70
C CYS A 98 15.25 -0.68 -3.31
#